data_AF-A0A7W1EZ57-F1
#
_entry.id   AF-A0A7W1EZ57-F1
#
_cell.length_a   1.000
_cell.length_b   1.000
_cell.length_c   1.000
_cell.angle_alpha   90.00
_cell.angle_beta   90.00
_cell.angle_gamma   90.00
#
_symmetry.space_group_name_H-M   'P 1'
#
loop_
_entity.id
_entity.type
_entity.pdbx_description
1 polymer ?
#
loop_
_entity_poly.entity_id
_entity_poly.type
_entity_poly.pdbx_seq_one_letter_code
_entity_poly.pdbx_strand_id
1 'polypeptide(L)'
;MFFLAAYIDYKLNGLKSMDNFSTSLESIIFIFYSISFFYYALKNLIFENLLSTPLFWLNTAILIYFSGNLILFVFSNYMAQTDPVKYGILWAVIHTFFNVLYNVLLSVGFWKAKNR
;
A
#
# COMPACT_ATOMS: atom_id res chain seq x y z
N MET A 1 7.70 -3.89 14.32
CA MET A 1 8.06 -2.66 13.61
C MET A 1 6.92 -1.63 13.67
N PHE A 2 5.69 -2.02 13.32
CA PHE A 2 4.48 -1.18 13.47
C PHE A 2 4.32 -0.59 14.88
N PHE A 3 4.42 -1.42 15.93
CA PHE A 3 4.34 -0.94 17.32
C PHE A 3 5.44 0.06 17.71
N LEU A 4 6.61 -0.01 17.07
CA LEU A 4 7.74 0.85 17.38
C LEU A 4 7.60 2.21 16.66
N ALA A 5 7.11 2.20 15.42
CA ALA A 5 6.74 3.41 14.68
C ALA A 5 5.55 4.13 15.34
N ALA A 6 4.52 3.40 15.74
CA ALA A 6 3.37 3.94 16.46
C ALA A 6 3.77 4.56 17.82
N TYR A 7 4.71 3.93 18.53
CA TYR A 7 5.23 4.46 19.79
C TYR A 7 6.05 5.74 19.61
N ILE A 8 6.88 5.81 18.56
CA ILE A 8 7.66 7.02 18.22
C ILE A 8 6.71 8.16 17.83
N ASP A 9 5.69 7.87 17.02
CA ASP A 9 4.71 8.86 16.55
C ASP A 9 3.86 9.40 17.71
N TYR A 10 3.42 8.52 18.61
CA TYR A 10 2.76 8.92 19.85
C TYR A 10 3.58 9.94 20.66
N LYS A 11 4.90 9.73 20.73
CA LYS A 11 5.81 10.63 21.46
C LYS A 11 6.05 11.98 20.78
N LEU A 12 6.03 12.05 19.45
CA LEU A 12 6.34 13.26 18.68
C LEU A 12 5.10 14.13 18.41
N ASN A 13 3.96 13.49 18.16
CA ASN A 13 2.80 14.11 17.53
C ASN A 13 1.52 14.06 18.39
N GLY A 14 1.46 13.19 19.42
CA GLY A 14 0.30 13.01 20.28
C GLY A 14 -0.90 12.32 19.58
N LEU A 15 -2.01 12.14 20.31
CA LEU A 15 -3.19 11.37 19.85
C LEU A 15 -3.91 11.92 18.61
N LYS A 16 -3.65 13.16 18.18
CA LYS A 16 -4.40 13.82 17.09
C LYS A 16 -3.81 13.61 15.68
N SER A 17 -2.54 13.20 15.57
CA SER A 17 -1.87 12.97 14.28
C SER A 17 -1.14 11.61 14.21
N MET A 18 -1.41 10.74 15.18
CA MET A 18 -0.80 9.42 15.39
C MET A 18 -0.96 8.43 14.22
N ASP A 19 -1.87 8.74 13.29
CA ASP A 19 -2.18 7.84 12.17
C ASP A 19 -1.32 8.13 10.94
N ASN A 20 -0.94 9.38 10.69
CA ASN A 20 -0.38 9.76 9.39
C ASN A 20 1.08 9.32 9.22
N PHE A 21 1.91 9.49 10.26
CA PHE A 21 3.34 9.20 10.14
C PHE A 21 3.59 7.69 10.24
N SER A 22 2.94 7.00 11.18
CA SER A 22 3.04 5.55 11.30
C SER A 22 2.59 4.82 10.02
N THR A 23 1.44 5.20 9.44
CA THR A 23 0.94 4.58 8.20
C THR A 23 1.79 4.95 6.98
N SER A 24 2.34 6.16 6.90
CA SER A 24 3.26 6.53 5.81
C SER A 24 4.54 5.72 5.86
N LEU A 25 5.12 5.53 7.05
CA LEU A 25 6.36 4.79 7.25
C LEU A 25 6.16 3.30 6.94
N GLU A 26 5.06 2.72 7.39
CA GLU A 26 4.65 1.35 7.03
C GLU A 26 4.51 1.20 5.50
N SER A 27 3.83 2.14 4.84
CA SER A 27 3.63 2.11 3.40
C SER A 27 4.95 2.12 2.64
N ILE A 28 5.91 2.96 3.04
CA ILE A 28 7.24 3.02 2.42
C ILE A 28 7.97 1.67 2.54
N ILE A 29 7.90 1.02 3.70
CA ILE A 29 8.54 -0.27 3.93
C ILE A 29 7.94 -1.35 3.03
N PHE A 30 6.61 -1.46 2.98
CA PHE A 30 5.95 -2.45 2.13
C PHE A 30 6.24 -2.21 0.65
N ILE A 31 6.22 -0.96 0.19
CA ILE A 31 6.61 -0.60 -1.18
C ILE A 31 8.05 -1.06 -1.45
N PHE A 32 8.99 -0.78 -0.55
CA PHE A 32 10.38 -1.17 -0.69
C PHE A 32 10.56 -2.69 -0.76
N TYR A 33 9.87 -3.46 0.09
CA TYR A 33 9.89 -4.91 0.05
C TYR A 33 9.28 -5.47 -1.23
N SER A 34 8.15 -4.90 -1.69
CA SER A 34 7.50 -5.30 -2.94
C SER A 34 8.40 -5.07 -4.16
N ILE A 35 9.05 -3.90 -4.24
CA ILE A 35 10.00 -3.59 -5.31
C ILE A 35 11.21 -4.53 -5.25
N SER A 36 11.75 -4.77 -4.04
CA SER A 36 12.89 -5.67 -3.85
C SER A 36 12.57 -7.11 -4.28
N PHE A 37 11.36 -7.59 -3.99
CA PHE A 37 10.89 -8.89 -4.47
C PHE A 37 10.78 -8.92 -6.00
N PHE A 38 10.20 -7.89 -6.64
CA PHE A 38 10.12 -7.85 -8.10
C PHE A 38 11.51 -7.83 -8.72
N TYR A 39 12.43 -7.04 -8.17
CA TYR A 39 13.82 -7.02 -8.61
C TYR A 39 14.46 -8.42 -8.49
N TYR A 40 14.30 -9.09 -7.35
CA TYR A 40 14.84 -10.44 -7.13
C TYR A 40 14.20 -11.48 -8.05
N ALA A 41 12.88 -11.45 -8.23
CA ALA A 41 12.13 -12.37 -9.07
C ALA A 41 12.49 -12.22 -10.56
N LEU A 42 12.64 -10.99 -11.04
CA LEU A 42 13.04 -10.70 -12.42
C LEU A 42 14.51 -11.03 -12.67
N LYS A 43 15.41 -10.68 -11.74
CA LYS A 43 16.86 -10.91 -11.90
C LYS A 43 17.24 -12.38 -11.89
N ASN A 44 16.62 -13.18 -11.02
CA ASN A 44 16.99 -14.59 -10.87
C ASN A 44 16.10 -15.52 -11.70
N LEU A 45 15.17 -14.99 -12.50
CA LEU A 45 14.25 -15.76 -13.35
C LEU A 45 13.62 -16.95 -12.59
N ILE A 46 13.25 -16.71 -11.33
CA ILE A 46 12.87 -17.75 -10.36
C ILE A 46 11.64 -18.54 -10.84
N PHE A 47 10.85 -17.94 -11.72
CA PHE A 47 9.63 -18.50 -12.26
C PHE A 47 9.66 -18.39 -13.79
N GLU A 48 9.46 -19.53 -14.47
CA GLU A 48 9.28 -19.56 -15.94
C GLU A 48 8.12 -18.66 -16.39
N ASN A 49 7.06 -18.59 -15.59
CA ASN A 49 5.93 -17.71 -15.84
C ASN A 49 5.54 -16.97 -14.56
N LEU A 50 6.06 -15.75 -14.39
CA LEU A 50 5.82 -14.93 -13.21
C LEU A 50 4.32 -14.64 -12.99
N LEU A 51 3.57 -14.42 -14.08
CA LEU A 51 2.13 -14.13 -14.06
C LEU A 51 1.27 -15.33 -13.63
N SER A 52 1.79 -16.55 -13.73
CA SER A 52 1.08 -17.73 -13.22
C SER A 52 1.23 -17.90 -11.70
N THR A 53 2.18 -17.20 -11.08
CA THR A 53 2.47 -17.38 -9.66
C THR A 53 1.53 -16.56 -8.77
N PRO A 54 0.95 -17.16 -7.72
CA PRO A 54 0.09 -16.42 -6.79
C PRO A 54 0.86 -15.33 -6.02
N LEU A 55 2.15 -15.54 -5.75
CA LEU A 55 3.02 -14.58 -5.07
C LEU A 55 3.19 -13.28 -5.86
N PHE A 56 3.25 -13.35 -7.19
CA PHE A 56 3.29 -12.15 -8.03
C PHE A 56 2.04 -11.28 -7.83
N TRP A 57 0.85 -11.88 -7.87
CA TRP A 57 -0.42 -11.16 -7.71
C TRP A 57 -0.58 -10.56 -6.32
N LEU A 58 -0.22 -11.32 -5.28
CA LEU A 58 -0.25 -10.84 -3.90
C LEU A 58 0.70 -9.66 -3.69
N ASN A 59 1.92 -9.74 -4.22
CA ASN A 59 2.88 -8.66 -4.06
C ASN A 59 2.51 -7.42 -4.90
N THR A 60 1.89 -7.62 -6.07
CA THR A 60 1.32 -6.54 -6.88
C THR A 60 0.19 -5.83 -6.13
N ALA A 61 -0.68 -6.59 -5.46
CA ALA A 61 -1.77 -6.02 -4.65
C ALA A 61 -1.21 -5.13 -3.53
N ILE A 62 -0.24 -5.65 -2.76
CA ILE A 62 0.44 -4.92 -1.69
C ILE A 62 1.07 -3.62 -2.23
N LEU A 63 1.85 -3.70 -3.31
CA LEU A 63 2.51 -2.54 -3.89
C LEU A 63 1.52 -1.45 -4.29
N ILE A 64 0.44 -1.81 -5.00
CA ILE A 64 -0.56 -0.87 -5.49
C ILE A 64 -1.32 -0.22 -4.33
N TYR A 65 -1.73 -1.00 -3.33
CA TYR A 65 -2.47 -0.51 -2.17
C TYR A 65 -1.64 0.47 -1.33
N PHE A 66 -0.42 0.09 -0.96
CA PHE A 66 0.44 0.95 -0.14
C PHE A 66 0.93 2.18 -0.91
N SER A 67 1.16 2.08 -2.22
CA SER A 67 1.50 3.25 -3.05
C SER A 67 0.33 4.25 -3.15
N GLY A 68 -0.89 3.74 -3.37
CA GLY A 68 -2.10 4.58 -3.41
C GLY A 68 -2.36 5.30 -2.09
N ASN A 69 -2.23 4.58 -0.97
CA ASN A 69 -2.36 5.17 0.36
C ASN A 69 -1.26 6.21 0.63
N LEU A 70 -0.01 5.95 0.29
CA LEU A 70 1.09 6.91 0.49
C LEU A 70 0.82 8.22 -0.27
N ILE A 71 0.34 8.14 -1.52
CA ILE A 71 -0.04 9.32 -2.29
C ILE A 71 -1.14 10.09 -1.56
N LEU A 72 -2.21 9.43 -1.12
CA LEU A 72 -3.29 10.07 -0.36
C LEU A 72 -2.80 10.77 0.90
N PHE A 73 -1.88 10.16 1.65
CA PHE A 73 -1.30 10.75 2.85
C PHE A 73 -0.40 11.96 2.56
N VAL A 74 0.42 11.90 1.50
CA VAL A 74 1.28 13.05 1.13
C VAL A 74 0.43 14.25 0.71
N PHE A 75 -0.67 14.02 -0.03
CA PHE A 75 -1.55 15.08 -0.49
C PHE A 75 -2.61 15.52 0.54
N SER A 76 -2.84 14.74 1.61
CA SER A 76 -3.86 15.05 2.62
C SER A 76 -3.61 16.38 3.31
N ASN A 77 -2.37 16.62 3.72
CA ASN A 77 -1.98 17.85 4.41
C ASN A 77 -2.12 19.09 3.53
N TYR A 78 -1.88 18.96 2.22
CA TYR A 78 -1.99 20.06 1.27
C TYR A 78 -3.46 20.37 0.96
N MET A 79 -4.25 19.35 0.63
CA MET A 79 -5.63 19.50 0.17
C MET A 79 -6.63 19.82 1.29
N ALA A 80 -6.38 19.33 2.51
CA ALA A 80 -7.25 19.60 3.66
C ALA A 80 -7.30 21.10 4.05
N GLN A 81 -6.26 21.86 3.72
CA GLN A 81 -6.19 23.30 4.01
C GLN A 81 -6.89 24.16 2.95
N THR A 82 -7.07 23.64 1.74
CA THR A 82 -7.61 24.41 0.60
C THR A 82 -9.12 24.24 0.44
N ASP A 83 -9.62 22.99 0.46
CA ASP A 83 -11.05 22.69 0.25
C ASP A 83 -11.40 21.31 0.85
N PRO A 84 -11.81 21.24 2.13
CA PRO A 84 -11.99 19.96 2.83
C PRO A 84 -13.10 19.09 2.24
N VAL A 85 -14.11 19.68 1.60
CA VAL A 85 -15.22 18.94 0.96
C VAL A 85 -14.72 18.23 -0.31
N LYS A 86 -14.01 18.94 -1.17
CA LYS A 86 -13.40 18.33 -2.37
C LYS A 86 -12.33 17.32 -2.01
N TYR A 87 -11.56 17.58 -0.96
CA TYR A 87 -10.61 16.61 -0.43
C TYR A 87 -11.29 15.30 -0.01
N GLY A 88 -12.41 15.38 0.73
CA GLY A 88 -13.16 14.18 1.15
C GLY A 88 -13.64 13.34 -0.02
N ILE A 89 -14.15 13.98 -1.08
CA ILE A 89 -14.60 13.29 -2.30
C ILE A 89 -13.41 12.65 -3.04
N LEU A 90 -12.32 13.40 -3.23
CA LEU A 90 -11.13 12.90 -3.91
C LEU A 90 -10.52 11.72 -3.16
N TRP A 91 -10.40 11.84 -1.84
CA TRP A 91 -9.94 10.78 -0.96
C TRP A 91 -10.83 9.55 -1.09
N ALA A 92 -12.16 9.70 -1.03
CA ALA A 92 -13.08 8.58 -1.13
C ALA A 92 -12.97 7.86 -2.48
N VAL A 93 -12.88 8.59 -3.59
CA VAL A 93 -12.76 8.01 -4.94
C VAL A 93 -11.46 7.24 -5.08
N ILE A 94 -10.33 7.87 -4.73
CA ILE A 94 -9.01 7.26 -4.87
C ILE A 94 -8.88 6.05 -3.94
N HIS A 95 -9.21 6.20 -2.65
CA HIS A 95 -9.12 5.13 -1.68
C HIS A 95 -10.00 3.93 -2.09
N THR A 96 -11.24 4.18 -2.53
CA THR A 96 -12.13 3.11 -2.99
C THR A 96 -11.58 2.41 -4.22
N PHE A 97 -11.05 3.16 -5.20
CA PHE A 97 -10.46 2.59 -6.41
C PHE A 97 -9.28 1.68 -6.10
N PHE A 98 -8.33 2.14 -5.28
CA PHE A 98 -7.18 1.33 -4.85
C PHE A 98 -7.61 0.11 -4.03
N ASN A 99 -8.63 0.23 -3.18
CA ASN A 99 -9.14 -0.89 -2.40
C ASN A 99 -9.83 -1.94 -3.27
N VAL A 100 -10.61 -1.54 -4.28
CA VAL A 100 -11.20 -2.47 -5.25
C VAL A 100 -10.10 -3.21 -6.02
N LEU A 101 -9.10 -2.49 -6.54
CA LEU A 101 -7.96 -3.10 -7.22
C LEU A 101 -7.22 -4.09 -6.32
N TYR A 102 -6.96 -3.72 -5.07
CA TYR A 102 -6.32 -4.59 -4.08
C TYR A 102 -7.08 -5.90 -3.90
N ASN A 103 -8.40 -5.84 -3.69
CA ASN A 103 -9.23 -7.02 -3.48
C ASN A 103 -9.34 -7.89 -4.75
N VAL A 104 -9.40 -7.28 -5.94
CA VAL A 104 -9.38 -8.03 -7.21
C VAL A 104 -8.07 -8.78 -7.37
N LEU A 105 -6.93 -8.12 -7.14
CA LEU A 105 -5.61 -8.74 -7.27
C LEU A 105 -5.39 -9.85 -6.25
N LEU A 106 -5.85 -9.67 -5.00
CA LEU A 106 -5.84 -10.74 -4.00
C LEU A 106 -6.69 -11.93 -4.43
N SER A 107 -7.88 -11.67 -4.97
CA SER A 107 -8.78 -12.73 -5.46
C SER A 107 -8.12 -13.54 -6.59
N VAL A 108 -7.45 -12.86 -7.53
CA VAL A 108 -6.68 -13.52 -8.60
C VAL A 108 -5.51 -14.32 -8.01
N GLY A 109 -4.80 -13.77 -7.03
CA GLY A 109 -3.72 -14.46 -6.32
C GLY A 109 -4.20 -15.75 -5.65
N PHE A 110 -5.31 -15.71 -4.91
CA PHE A 110 -5.89 -16.89 -4.28
C PHE A 110 -6.39 -17.92 -5.30
N TRP A 111 -7.01 -17.48 -6.39
CA TRP A 111 -7.42 -18.37 -7.48
C TRP A 111 -6.22 -19.13 -8.07
N LYS A 112 -5.12 -18.42 -8.34
CA LYS A 112 -3.88 -19.03 -8.85
C LYS A 112 -3.21 -19.94 -7.82
N ALA A 113 -3.36 -19.66 -6.53
CA ALA A 113 -2.84 -20.53 -5.46
C ALA A 113 -3.62 -21.85 -5.36
N LYS A 114 -4.94 -21.81 -5.58
CA LYS A 114 -5.79 -23.01 -5.57
C LYS A 114 -5.56 -23.91 -6.79
N ASN A 115 -5.29 -23.33 -7.95
CA ASN A 115 -5.11 -24.06 -9.21
C ASN A 115 -3.67 -24.54 -9.45
N ARG A 116 -2.84 -24.58 -8.41
CA ARG A 116 -1.46 -25.07 -8.42
C ARG A 116 -1.38 -26.40 -7.69
#